data_AF-A0A839PVI7-F1
#
_entry.id   AF-A0A839PVI7-F1
#
_cell.length_a   1.000
_cell.length_b   1.000
_cell.length_c   1.000
_cell.angle_alpha   90.00
_cell.angle_beta   90.00
_cell.angle_gamma   90.00
#
_symmetry.space_group_name_H-M   'P 1'
#
loop_
_entity.id
_entity.type
_entity.pdbx_description
1 polymer ?
#
loop_
_entity_poly.entity_id
_entity_poly.type
_entity_poly.pdbx_seq_one_letter_code
_entity_poly.pdbx_strand_id
1 'polypeptide(L)'
;MTQLGKPRESFMPAYQVRIAYLTHYRKTRHYFHSLIIAGDRSLALDEGRAQLAKRSPNARIVHESAILRPDSLDIEVAVASGWMLKGGWWSRPIRAEDDLAVIALHGHADGNQVNVRTPADCLAIDRA
;
A
#
# COMPACT_ATOMS: atom_id res chain seq x y z
N MET A 1 -4.30 20.62 37.76
CA MET A 1 -3.29 19.92 36.94
C MET A 1 -4.00 19.14 35.87
N THR A 2 -4.25 19.78 34.73
CA THR A 2 -4.96 19.16 33.60
C THR A 2 -3.91 18.42 32.77
N GLN A 3 -4.02 17.09 32.68
CA GLN A 3 -3.16 16.33 31.78
C GLN A 3 -3.44 16.79 30.35
N LEU A 4 -2.46 17.45 29.72
CA LEU A 4 -2.41 17.65 28.28
C LEU A 4 -2.39 16.25 27.66
N GLY A 5 -3.51 15.84 27.05
CA GLY A 5 -3.54 14.65 26.21
C GLY A 5 -2.45 14.79 25.15
N LYS A 6 -1.54 13.82 25.11
CA LYS A 6 -0.57 13.68 24.02
C LYS A 6 -1.33 13.82 22.69
N PRO A 7 -0.79 14.53 21.68
CA PRO A 7 -1.38 14.47 20.35
C PRO A 7 -1.49 13.00 19.98
N ARG A 8 -2.70 12.54 19.63
CA ARG A 8 -2.87 11.23 19.01
C ARG A 8 -1.89 11.23 17.84
N GLU A 9 -0.89 10.35 17.87
CA GLU A 9 -0.13 10.02 16.66
C GLU A 9 -1.18 9.78 15.58
N SER A 10 -1.20 10.64 14.56
CA SER A 10 -2.30 10.73 13.63
C SER A 10 -2.24 9.52 12.71
N PHE A 11 -2.78 8.40 13.17
CA PHE A 11 -3.03 7.20 12.37
C PHE A 11 -3.56 7.61 10.99
N MET A 12 -2.85 7.21 9.94
CA MET A 12 -3.24 7.52 8.58
C MET A 12 -3.93 6.30 7.95
N PRO A 13 -5.24 6.39 7.63
CA PRO A 13 -5.96 5.26 7.07
C PRO A 13 -5.42 4.87 5.69
N ALA A 14 -5.38 3.56 5.44
CA ALA A 14 -5.02 3.01 4.14
C ALA A 14 -6.29 2.63 3.35
N TYR A 15 -6.33 3.06 2.09
CA TYR A 15 -7.43 2.80 1.19
C TYR A 15 -6.98 1.93 0.02
N GLN A 16 -7.76 0.88 -0.25
CA GLN A 16 -7.69 0.17 -1.51
C GLN A 16 -8.43 0.99 -2.57
N VAL A 17 -7.67 1.67 -3.42
CA VAL A 17 -8.21 2.46 -4.53
C VAL A 17 -8.31 1.60 -5.79
N ARG A 18 -9.49 1.60 -6.40
CA ARG A 18 -9.77 0.91 -7.67
C ARG A 18 -10.39 1.90 -8.64
N ILE A 19 -9.71 2.16 -9.76
CA ILE A 19 -10.18 3.06 -10.81
C ILE A 19 -10.29 2.26 -12.10
N ALA A 20 -11.48 2.23 -12.68
CA ALA A 20 -11.70 1.66 -13.98
C ALA A 20 -11.78 2.76 -15.02
N TYR A 21 -11.04 2.61 -16.12
CA TYR A 21 -10.83 3.67 -17.09
C TYR A 21 -10.74 3.14 -18.52
N LEU A 22 -10.92 4.04 -19.48
CA LEU A 22 -10.73 3.80 -20.91
C LEU A 22 -9.50 4.56 -21.40
N THR A 23 -8.84 4.04 -22.43
CA THR A 23 -7.78 4.73 -23.15
C THR A 23 -8.23 5.04 -24.57
N HIS A 24 -7.67 6.08 -25.19
CA HIS A 24 -8.08 6.55 -26.52
C HIS A 24 -8.03 5.45 -27.60
N TYR A 25 -7.07 4.53 -27.49
CA TYR A 25 -6.79 3.52 -28.52
C TYR A 25 -7.42 2.15 -28.25
N ARG A 26 -8.02 1.92 -27.07
CA ARG A 26 -8.58 0.61 -26.72
C ARG A 26 -10.01 0.75 -26.19
N LYS A 27 -10.93 0.02 -26.84
CA LYS A 27 -12.35 -0.06 -26.46
C LYS A 27 -12.61 -0.93 -25.21
N THR A 28 -11.56 -1.52 -24.63
CA THR A 28 -11.66 -2.39 -23.46
C THR A 28 -11.43 -1.62 -22.17
N ARG A 29 -12.23 -1.91 -21.14
CA ARG A 29 -12.08 -1.34 -19.80
C ARG A 29 -10.77 -1.79 -19.17
N HIS A 30 -9.97 -0.85 -18.70
CA HIS A 30 -8.75 -1.08 -17.93
C HIS A 30 -9.02 -0.83 -16.45
N TYR A 31 -8.17 -1.43 -15.60
CA TYR A 31 -8.25 -1.28 -14.16
C TYR A 31 -6.91 -0.84 -13.58
N PHE A 32 -6.97 0.18 -12.74
CA PHE A 32 -5.90 0.66 -11.90
C PHE A 32 -6.23 0.28 -10.46
N HIS A 33 -5.29 -0.36 -9.78
CA HIS A 33 -5.40 -0.75 -8.39
C HIS A 33 -4.19 -0.22 -7.65
N SER A 34 -4.43 0.49 -6.55
CA SER A 34 -3.36 1.02 -5.70
C SER A 34 -3.79 0.96 -4.24
N LEU A 35 -2.81 0.93 -3.35
CA LEU A 35 -3.00 1.11 -1.93
C LEU A 35 -2.48 2.51 -1.58
N ILE A 36 -3.33 3.33 -0.96
CA ILE A 36 -3.03 4.75 -0.72
C ILE A 36 -3.29 5.06 0.75
N ILE A 37 -2.27 5.56 1.43
CA ILE A 37 -2.38 6.10 2.79
C ILE A 37 -2.81 7.56 2.66
N ALA A 38 -3.96 7.93 3.22
CA ALA A 38 -4.52 9.27 3.12
C ALA A 38 -5.44 9.56 4.31
N GLY A 39 -5.60 10.84 4.68
CA GLY A 39 -6.43 11.24 5.82
C GLY A 39 -7.92 10.88 5.68
N ASP A 40 -8.42 10.82 4.45
CA ASP A 40 -9.79 10.42 4.15
C ASP A 40 -9.94 9.77 2.78
N ARG A 41 -11.16 9.29 2.49
CA ARG A 41 -11.51 8.64 1.23
C ARG A 41 -11.38 9.55 0.00
N SER A 42 -11.66 10.84 0.14
CA SER A 42 -11.59 11.80 -0.97
C SER A 42 -10.15 12.01 -1.39
N LEU A 43 -9.27 12.27 -0.42
CA LEU A 43 -7.83 12.42 -0.62
C LEU A 43 -7.21 11.15 -1.23
N ALA A 44 -7.65 9.96 -0.79
CA ALA A 44 -7.19 8.71 -1.39
C ALA A 44 -7.56 8.60 -2.89
N LEU A 45 -8.78 9.03 -3.26
CA LEU A 45 -9.22 9.04 -4.65
C LEU A 45 -8.46 10.10 -5.47
N ASP A 46 -8.21 11.28 -4.91
CA ASP A 46 -7.42 12.34 -5.56
C ASP A 46 -6.01 11.87 -5.90
N GLU A 47 -5.32 11.27 -4.92
CA GLU A 47 -3.98 10.70 -5.12
C GLU A 47 -4.02 9.54 -6.14
N GLY A 48 -5.05 8.68 -6.07
CA GLY A 48 -5.24 7.60 -7.04
C GLY A 48 -5.42 8.09 -8.47
N ARG A 49 -6.18 9.18 -8.66
CA ARG A 49 -6.32 9.85 -9.95
C ARG A 49 -5.00 10.45 -10.43
N ALA A 50 -4.25 11.09 -9.53
CA ALA A 50 -2.95 11.67 -9.87
C ALA A 50 -1.95 10.59 -10.33
N GLN A 51 -1.90 9.44 -9.64
CA GLN A 51 -1.08 8.29 -10.04
C GLN A 51 -1.53 7.70 -11.38
N LEU A 52 -2.85 7.56 -11.61
CA LEU A 52 -3.38 7.11 -12.90
C LEU A 52 -3.00 8.07 -14.02
N ALA A 53 -3.14 9.38 -13.82
CA ALA A 53 -2.82 10.39 -14.82
C ALA A 53 -1.35 10.35 -15.25
N LYS A 54 -0.43 10.08 -14.32
CA LYS A 54 1.00 9.86 -14.63
C LYS A 54 1.21 8.63 -15.51
N ARG A 55 0.50 7.52 -15.25
CA ARG A 55 0.63 6.25 -15.98
C ARG A 55 -0.09 6.23 -17.33
N SER A 56 -1.23 6.89 -17.42
CA SER A 56 -2.10 6.89 -18.60
C SER A 56 -2.69 8.29 -18.79
N PRO A 57 -1.89 9.21 -19.36
CA PRO A 57 -2.36 10.55 -19.69
C PRO A 57 -3.63 10.47 -20.55
N ASN A 58 -4.62 11.31 -20.26
CA ASN A 58 -5.92 11.34 -20.93
C ASN A 58 -6.80 10.10 -20.71
N ALA A 59 -6.55 9.30 -19.67
CA ALA A 59 -7.46 8.23 -19.27
C ALA A 59 -8.85 8.80 -18.95
N ARG A 60 -9.90 8.24 -19.57
CA ARG A 60 -11.28 8.56 -19.21
C ARG A 60 -11.73 7.63 -18.09
N ILE A 61 -11.90 8.17 -16.90
CA ILE A 61 -12.42 7.43 -15.74
C ILE A 61 -13.89 7.09 -15.99
N VAL A 62 -14.25 5.81 -15.78
CA VAL A 62 -15.62 5.29 -15.91
C VAL A 62 -16.23 5.02 -14.54
N HIS A 63 -15.41 4.55 -13.60
CA HIS A 63 -15.83 4.27 -12.24
C HIS A 63 -14.60 4.30 -11.33
N GLU A 64 -14.79 4.74 -10.09
CA GLU A 64 -13.75 4.74 -9.07
C GLU A 64 -14.33 4.40 -7.71
N SER A 65 -13.50 3.78 -6.87
CA SER A 65 -13.84 3.43 -5.50
C SER A 65 -12.58 3.46 -4.64
N ALA A 66 -12.76 3.78 -3.37
CA ALA A 66 -11.73 3.74 -2.35
C ALA A 66 -12.35 3.07 -1.13
N ILE A 67 -11.80 1.93 -0.74
CA ILE A 67 -12.31 1.09 0.35
C ILE A 67 -11.29 1.13 1.48
N LEU A 68 -11.72 1.55 2.67
CA LEU A 68 -10.87 1.55 3.86
C LEU A 68 -10.43 0.12 4.18
N ARG A 69 -9.13 -0.07 4.42
CA ARG A 69 -8.55 -1.35 4.79
C ARG A 69 -8.64 -1.56 6.30
N PRO A 70 -9.10 -2.73 6.78
CA PRO A 70 -9.19 -3.01 8.21
C PRO A 70 -7.79 -3.12 8.86
N ASP A 71 -6.77 -3.48 8.09
CA ASP A 71 -5.36 -3.59 8.48
C ASP A 71 -4.56 -2.31 8.20
N SER A 72 -5.23 -1.14 8.19
CA SER A 72 -4.58 0.15 7.89
C SER A 72 -3.39 0.46 8.79
N LEU A 73 -3.42 0.04 10.06
CA LEU A 73 -2.33 0.30 11.01
C LEU A 73 -1.08 -0.50 10.61
N ASP A 74 -1.26 -1.79 10.33
CA ASP A 74 -0.16 -2.65 9.91
C ASP A 74 0.43 -2.20 8.58
N ILE A 75 -0.42 -1.70 7.67
CA ILE A 75 -0.01 -1.10 6.40
C ILE A 75 0.85 0.14 6.64
N GLU A 76 0.42 1.05 7.51
CA GLU A 76 1.15 2.27 7.83
C GLU A 76 2.53 1.94 8.39
N VAL A 77 2.60 1.01 9.35
CA VAL A 77 3.87 0.58 9.95
C VAL A 77 4.76 -0.11 8.92
N ALA A 78 4.22 -1.02 8.09
CA ALA A 78 4.99 -1.70 7.06
C ALA A 78 5.59 -0.72 6.04
N VAL A 79 4.79 0.25 5.57
CA VAL A 79 5.27 1.29 4.65
C VAL A 79 6.34 2.17 5.30
N ALA A 80 6.15 2.56 6.57
CA ALA A 80 7.13 3.32 7.33
C ALA A 80 8.46 2.55 7.51
N SER A 81 8.38 1.22 7.63
CA SER A 81 9.54 0.31 7.66
C SER A 81 10.13 0.03 6.28
N GLY A 82 9.68 0.69 5.22
CA GLY A 82 10.26 0.58 3.87
C GLY A 82 9.71 -0.56 3.01
N TRP A 83 8.61 -1.20 3.41
CA TRP A 83 7.91 -2.16 2.57
C TRP A 83 7.10 -1.46 1.48
N MET A 84 7.08 -2.04 0.29
CA MET A 84 6.30 -1.55 -0.85
C MET A 84 5.38 -2.63 -1.38
N LEU A 85 4.11 -2.31 -1.61
CA LEU A 85 3.16 -3.21 -2.26
C LEU A 85 3.26 -3.10 -3.79
N LYS A 86 3.76 -4.14 -4.46
CA LYS A 86 3.88 -4.22 -5.92
C LYS A 86 3.39 -5.58 -6.43
N GLY A 87 2.48 -5.56 -7.41
CA GLY A 87 1.99 -6.81 -8.03
C GLY A 87 1.30 -7.78 -7.07
N GLY A 88 0.74 -7.28 -5.95
CA GLY A 88 0.12 -8.13 -4.93
C GLY A 88 1.10 -8.77 -3.95
N TRP A 89 2.35 -8.30 -3.93
CA TRP A 89 3.38 -8.68 -2.97
C TRP A 89 3.89 -7.45 -2.24
N TRP A 90 4.05 -7.56 -0.93
CA TRP A 90 4.84 -6.63 -0.17
C TRP A 90 6.31 -7.02 -0.29
N SER A 91 7.15 -6.07 -0.64
CA SER A 91 8.57 -6.31 -0.83
C SER A 91 9.42 -5.24 -0.16
N ARG A 92 10.55 -5.63 0.42
CA ARG A 92 11.64 -4.73 0.81
C ARG A 92 13.00 -5.36 0.50
N PRO A 93 14.09 -4.58 0.40
CA PRO A 93 15.44 -5.14 0.33
C PRO A 93 15.75 -6.04 1.53
N ILE A 94 16.55 -7.09 1.29
CA ILE A 94 17.15 -7.90 2.35
C ILE A 94 18.13 -7.01 3.14
N ARG A 95 18.10 -7.11 4.46
CA ARG A 95 18.98 -6.41 5.41
C ARG A 95 19.98 -7.39 6.02
N ALA A 96 21.07 -6.87 6.59
CA ALA A 96 22.13 -7.71 7.14
C ALA A 96 21.69 -8.47 8.40
N GLU A 97 20.79 -7.87 9.17
CA GLU A 97 20.19 -8.37 10.40
C GLU A 97 18.96 -9.27 10.19
N ASP A 98 18.55 -9.51 8.95
CA ASP A 98 17.37 -10.31 8.66
C ASP A 98 17.54 -11.78 9.12
N ASP A 99 16.59 -12.28 9.90
CA ASP A 99 16.50 -13.69 10.25
C ASP A 99 15.92 -14.50 9.07
N LEU A 100 16.77 -15.31 8.44
CA LEU A 100 16.41 -16.14 7.29
C LEU A 100 15.34 -17.20 7.64
N ALA A 101 15.31 -17.72 8.86
CA ALA A 101 14.30 -18.69 9.28
C ALA A 101 12.93 -18.03 9.41
N VAL A 102 12.88 -16.81 9.94
CA VAL A 102 11.63 -16.02 10.03
C VAL A 102 11.15 -15.60 8.65
N ILE A 103 12.06 -15.19 7.76
CA ILE A 103 11.71 -14.91 6.35
C ILE A 103 11.07 -16.14 5.70
N ALA A 104 11.64 -17.34 5.88
CA ALA A 104 11.09 -18.56 5.30
C ALA A 104 9.71 -18.95 5.88
N LEU A 105 9.40 -18.54 7.12
CA LEU A 105 8.12 -18.79 7.76
C LEU A 105 7.01 -17.85 7.25
N HIS A 106 7.33 -16.57 7.08
CA HIS A 106 6.36 -15.51 6.78
C HIS A 106 6.35 -15.06 5.30
N GLY A 107 7.33 -15.50 4.52
CA GLY A 107 7.51 -15.08 3.14
C GLY A 107 8.53 -15.91 2.40
N HIS A 108 9.28 -15.25 1.53
CA HIS A 108 10.44 -15.81 0.87
C HIS A 108 11.39 -14.69 0.44
N ALA A 109 12.68 -15.03 0.34
CA ALA A 109 13.65 -14.19 -0.35
C ALA A 109 13.67 -14.58 -1.84
N ASP A 110 13.62 -13.58 -2.73
CA ASP A 110 13.88 -13.76 -4.16
C ASP A 110 14.75 -12.60 -4.66
N GLY A 111 15.85 -12.94 -5.34
CA GLY A 111 16.91 -12.00 -5.66
C GLY A 111 17.42 -11.27 -4.40
N ASN A 112 17.39 -9.94 -4.43
CA ASN A 112 17.81 -9.08 -3.31
C ASN A 112 16.61 -8.47 -2.55
N GLN A 113 15.48 -9.18 -2.50
CA GLN A 113 14.25 -8.72 -1.86
C GLN A 113 13.65 -9.81 -0.99
N VAL A 114 13.05 -9.40 0.12
CA VAL A 114 12.10 -10.21 0.90
C VAL A 114 10.71 -9.92 0.34
N ASN A 115 9.91 -10.96 0.11
CA ASN A 115 8.56 -10.86 -0.42
C ASN A 115 7.56 -11.58 0.49
N VAL A 116 6.48 -10.87 0.86
CA VAL A 116 5.40 -11.39 1.70
C VAL A 116 4.01 -11.04 1.15
N ARG A 117 2.98 -11.75 1.61
CA ARG A 117 1.60 -11.58 1.12
C ARG A 117 0.81 -10.53 1.89
N THR A 118 1.11 -10.34 3.16
CA THR A 118 0.30 -9.50 4.04
C THR A 118 1.15 -8.49 4.82
N PRO A 119 0.57 -7.35 5.24
CA PRO A 119 1.24 -6.41 6.14
C PRO A 119 1.63 -7.08 7.48
N ALA A 120 0.81 -8.02 7.98
CA ALA A 120 1.11 -8.75 9.20
C ALA A 120 2.42 -9.55 9.07
N ASP A 121 2.66 -10.18 7.92
CA ASP A 121 3.91 -10.88 7.63
C ASP A 121 5.10 -9.93 7.54
N CYS A 122 4.92 -8.72 6.99
CA CYS A 122 5.96 -7.68 7.00
C CYS A 122 6.41 -7.40 8.43
N LEU A 123 5.45 -7.22 9.33
CA LEU A 123 5.72 -6.91 10.74
C LEU A 123 6.29 -8.09 11.51
N ALA A 124 5.89 -9.33 11.18
CA ALA A 124 6.46 -10.51 11.79
C ALA A 124 7.96 -10.62 11.48
N ILE A 125 8.36 -10.34 10.23
CA ILE A 125 9.77 -10.34 9.82
C ILE A 125 10.53 -9.18 10.47
N ASP A 126 9.98 -7.97 10.48
CA ASP A 126 10.70 -6.79 11.03
C ASP A 126 10.84 -6.79 12.57
N ARG A 127 10.10 -7.64 13.28
CA ARG A 127 10.13 -7.73 14.75
C ARG A 127 10.99 -8.88 15.30
N ALA A 128 11.44 -9.78 14.43
CA ALA A 128 12.34 -10.86 14.80
C ALA A 128 13.75 -10.33 15.09
#